data_AF-A0A7V5C6V4-F1
#
_entry.id   AF-A0A7V5C6V4-F1
#
_cell.length_a   1.000
_cell.length_b   1.000
_cell.length_c   1.000
_cell.angle_alpha   90.00
_cell.angle_beta   90.00
_cell.angle_gamma   90.00
#
_symmetry.space_group_name_H-M   'P 1'
#
loop_
_entity.id
_entity.type
_entity.pdbx_description
1 polymer ?
#
loop_
_entity_poly.entity_id
_entity_poly.type
_entity_poly.pdbx_seq_one_letter_code
_entity_poly.pdbx_strand_id
1 'polypeptide(L)'
;MTCKNIETLIKLIDTLRGENGCPWDQRQTPRTMALYLLEEAYELLDAIESGTPDEVCEELGDVFFHIPFIARLFQEKGHFDMEDV
;
A
#
# COMPACT_ATOMS: atom_id res chain seq x y z
N MET A 1 -1.51 4.19 -20.45
CA MET A 1 -1.74 3.70 -19.07
C MET A 1 -0.53 2.81 -18.79
N THR A 2 0.37 3.01 -17.83
CA THR A 2 0.22 3.53 -16.47
C THR A 2 1.65 3.54 -15.85
N CYS A 3 2.31 4.70 -15.75
CA CYS A 3 3.46 4.92 -14.84
C CYS A 3 3.18 6.09 -13.89
N LYS A 4 2.34 7.04 -14.32
CA LYS A 4 1.94 8.19 -13.49
C LYS A 4 1.26 7.79 -12.19
N ASN A 5 0.52 6.68 -12.16
CA ASN A 5 -0.25 6.30 -10.96
C ASN A 5 0.65 5.74 -9.86
N ILE A 6 1.62 4.88 -10.18
CA ILE A 6 2.51 4.29 -9.17
C ILE A 6 3.52 5.31 -8.63
N GLU A 7 4.10 6.15 -9.48
CA GLU A 7 4.96 7.25 -9.04
C GLU A 7 4.21 8.26 -8.17
N THR A 8 2.93 8.53 -8.49
CA THR A 8 2.08 9.40 -7.67
C THR A 8 1.82 8.77 -6.31
N LEU A 9 1.57 7.45 -6.28
CA LEU A 9 1.37 6.72 -5.04
C LEU A 9 2.63 6.68 -4.17
N ILE A 10 3.81 6.46 -4.75
CA ILE A 10 5.09 6.55 -4.03
C ILE A 10 5.25 7.95 -3.41
N LYS A 11 5.03 9.01 -4.20
CA LYS A 11 5.09 10.40 -3.71
C LYS A 11 4.06 10.70 -2.61
N LEU A 12 2.87 10.12 -2.72
CA LEU A 12 1.85 10.21 -1.68
C LEU A 12 2.35 9.58 -0.39
N ILE A 13 2.88 8.35 -0.45
CA ILE A 13 3.43 7.65 0.72
C ILE A 13 4.59 8.43 1.34
N ASP A 14 5.50 8.98 0.52
CA ASP A 14 6.58 9.85 1.00
C ASP A 14 6.04 11.08 1.73
N THR A 15 4.95 11.67 1.23
CA THR A 15 4.29 12.82 1.87
C THR A 15 3.65 12.41 3.19
N LEU A 16 2.93 11.28 3.22
CA LEU A 16 2.26 10.75 4.41
C LEU A 16 3.25 10.35 5.51
N ARG A 17 4.43 9.87 5.14
CA ARG A 17 5.48 9.43 6.07
C ARG A 17 6.54 10.50 6.37
N GLY A 18 6.54 11.61 5.63
CA GLY A 18 7.47 12.73 5.84
C GLY A 18 7.23 13.46 7.17
N GLU A 19 8.10 14.41 7.51
CA GLU A 19 8.12 15.13 8.79
C GLU A 19 6.75 15.73 9.18
N ASN A 20 6.03 16.31 8.21
CA ASN A 20 4.70 16.91 8.40
C ASN A 20 3.55 16.00 7.94
N GLY A 21 3.84 14.71 7.80
CA GLY A 21 2.90 13.70 7.32
C GLY A 21 1.86 13.29 8.36
N CYS A 22 1.12 12.24 8.03
CA CYS A 22 0.08 11.69 8.90
C CYS A 22 0.72 10.93 10.08
N PRO A 23 0.37 11.25 11.35
CA PRO A 23 0.92 10.55 12.51
C PRO A 23 0.59 9.06 12.57
N TRP A 24 -0.50 8.62 11.93
CA TRP A 24 -0.83 7.20 11.84
C TRP A 24 0.12 6.49 10.88
N ASP A 25 0.34 7.05 9.70
CA ASP A 25 1.23 6.48 8.69
C ASP A 25 2.66 6.38 9.21
N GLN A 26 3.19 7.46 9.80
CA GLN A 26 4.54 7.48 10.37
C GLN A 26 4.80 6.38 11.42
N ARG A 27 3.76 5.98 12.18
CA ARG A 27 3.86 4.94 13.22
C ARG A 27 3.85 3.51 12.67
N GLN A 28 3.52 3.33 11.39
CA GLN A 28 3.46 2.00 10.79
C GLN A 28 4.83 1.35 10.67
N THR A 29 4.82 0.02 10.75
CA THR A 29 5.99 -0.85 10.64
C THR A 29 5.71 -1.93 9.60
N PRO A 30 6.74 -2.63 9.08
CA PRO A 30 6.50 -3.76 8.18
C PRO A 30 5.56 -4.81 8.78
N ARG A 31 5.60 -5.02 10.10
CA ARG A 31 4.73 -5.98 10.77
C ARG A 31 3.27 -5.52 10.81
N THR A 32 3.00 -4.25 11.09
CA THR A 32 1.62 -3.74 11.12
C THR A 32 1.04 -3.67 9.71
N MET A 33 1.82 -3.19 8.73
CA MET A 33 1.38 -3.16 7.33
C MET A 33 1.15 -4.55 6.73
N ALA A 34 1.92 -5.57 7.15
CA ALA A 34 1.67 -6.94 6.70
C ALA A 34 0.35 -7.52 7.25
N LEU A 35 -0.10 -7.08 8.43
CA LEU A 35 -1.40 -7.48 8.96
C LEU A 35 -2.53 -6.82 8.18
N TYR A 36 -2.43 -5.53 7.92
CA TYR A 36 -3.42 -4.83 7.08
C TYR A 36 -3.46 -5.42 5.67
N LEU A 37 -2.32 -5.63 5.02
CA LEU A 37 -2.28 -6.30 3.71
C LEU A 37 -2.96 -7.68 3.72
N LEU A 38 -2.87 -8.43 4.82
CA LEU A 38 -3.55 -9.71 4.94
C LEU A 38 -5.07 -9.54 5.04
N GLU A 39 -5.53 -8.53 5.78
CA GLU A 39 -6.95 -8.17 5.90
C GLU A 39 -7.52 -7.78 4.51
N GLU A 40 -6.89 -6.83 3.82
CA GLU A 40 -7.28 -6.41 2.46
C GLU A 40 -7.24 -7.56 1.44
N ALA A 41 -6.31 -8.50 1.60
CA ALA A 41 -6.25 -9.68 0.72
C ALA A 41 -7.43 -10.63 0.94
N TYR A 42 -7.96 -10.73 2.16
CA TYR A 42 -9.18 -11.49 2.43
C TYR A 42 -10.43 -10.74 1.94
N GLU A 43 -10.48 -9.42 2.10
CA GLU A 43 -11.58 -8.59 1.59
C GLU A 43 -11.61 -8.64 0.05
N LEU A 44 -10.46 -8.52 -0.61
CA LEU A 44 -10.33 -8.72 -2.05
C LEU A 44 -10.80 -10.12 -2.48
N LEU A 45 -10.44 -11.17 -1.74
CA LEU A 45 -10.89 -12.52 -2.04
C LEU A 45 -12.42 -12.61 -1.96
N ASP A 46 -13.03 -12.09 -0.90
CA ASP A 46 -14.49 -12.11 -0.73
C ASP A 46 -15.17 -11.30 -1.84
N ALA A 47 -14.65 -10.11 -2.17
CA ALA A 47 -15.16 -9.29 -3.26
C ALA A 47 -15.10 -10.02 -4.61
N ILE A 48 -14.03 -10.77 -4.89
CA ILE A 48 -13.90 -11.57 -6.11
C ILE A 48 -14.93 -12.72 -6.15
N GLU A 49 -15.17 -13.37 -5.01
CA GLU A 49 -16.07 -14.53 -4.94
C GLU A 49 -17.55 -14.14 -4.95
N SER A 50 -17.91 -13.04 -4.30
CA SER A 50 -19.29 -12.74 -3.96
C SER A 50 -19.71 -11.28 -4.16
N GLY A 51 -18.76 -10.37 -4.38
CA GLY A 51 -19.00 -8.94 -4.51
C GLY A 51 -19.34 -8.46 -5.92
N THR A 52 -19.33 -7.13 -6.06
CA THR A 52 -19.54 -6.37 -7.28
C THR A 52 -18.21 -5.98 -7.92
N PRO A 53 -18.20 -5.64 -9.23
CA PRO A 53 -16.99 -5.13 -9.87
C PRO A 53 -16.41 -3.87 -9.23
N ASP A 54 -17.26 -3.04 -8.60
CA ASP A 54 -16.83 -1.84 -7.91
C ASP A 54 -16.11 -2.18 -6.60
N GLU A 55 -16.66 -3.12 -5.81
CA GLU A 55 -16.00 -3.65 -4.60
C GLU A 55 -14.66 -4.30 -4.95
N VAL A 56 -14.59 -5.15 -5.98
CA VAL A 56 -13.31 -5.73 -6.42
C VAL A 56 -12.29 -4.63 -6.79
N CYS A 57 -12.73 -3.55 -7.44
CA CYS A 57 -11.85 -2.45 -7.80
C CYS A 57 -11.35 -1.67 -6.58
N GLU A 58 -12.19 -1.50 -5.55
CA GLU A 58 -11.84 -0.85 -4.28
C GLU A 58 -10.76 -1.66 -3.56
N GLU A 59 -11.02 -2.95 -3.29
CA GLU A 59 -10.10 -3.83 -2.57
C GLU A 59 -8.77 -4.05 -3.34
N LEU A 60 -8.82 -4.10 -4.68
CA LEU A 60 -7.60 -4.11 -5.50
C LEU A 60 -6.78 -2.84 -5.31
N GLY A 61 -7.45 -1.70 -5.14
CA GLY A 61 -6.82 -0.42 -4.84
C GLY A 61 -6.12 -0.43 -3.49
N ASP A 62 -6.75 -1.00 -2.47
CA ASP A 62 -6.20 -1.08 -1.12
C ASP A 62 -5.01 -2.03 -1.03
N VAL A 63 -5.10 -3.22 -1.62
CA VAL A 63 -3.93 -4.12 -1.79
C VAL A 63 -2.81 -3.41 -2.55
N PHE A 64 -3.14 -2.70 -3.63
CA PHE A 64 -2.16 -1.97 -4.43
C PHE A 64 -1.52 -0.80 -3.68
N PHE A 65 -2.22 -0.15 -2.75
CA PHE A 65 -1.68 0.89 -1.87
C PHE A 65 -0.65 0.33 -0.88
N HIS A 66 -0.93 -0.83 -0.30
CA HIS A 66 -0.09 -1.45 0.72
C HIS A 66 1.29 -1.90 0.19
N ILE A 67 1.39 -2.33 -1.07
CA ILE A 67 2.64 -2.80 -1.68
C ILE A 67 3.77 -1.74 -1.63
N PRO A 68 3.63 -0.55 -2.26
CA PRO A 68 4.66 0.49 -2.21
C PRO A 68 4.87 1.05 -0.80
N PHE A 69 3.86 0.99 0.08
CA PHE A 69 4.03 1.39 1.48
C PHE A 69 5.00 0.46 2.20
N ILE A 70 4.84 -0.85 2.03
CA ILE A 70 5.75 -1.85 2.59
C ILE A 70 7.14 -1.68 1.98
N ALA A 71 7.26 -1.52 0.66
CA ALA A 71 8.55 -1.25 0.01
C ALA A 71 9.24 -0.01 0.61
N ARG A 72 8.50 1.08 0.82
CA ARG A 72 9.01 2.30 1.47
C ARG A 72 9.55 2.04 2.88
N LEU A 73 8.85 1.23 3.68
CA LEU A 73 9.30 0.85 5.03
C LEU A 73 10.59 0.01 5.04
N PHE A 74 10.83 -0.80 4.00
CA PHE A 74 12.08 -1.53 3.83
C PHE A 74 13.20 -0.61 3.29
N GLN A 75 12.87 0.33 2.42
CA GLN A 75 13.80 1.36 1.94
C GLN A 75 14.29 2.24 3.10
N GLU A 76 13.42 2.65 4.03
CA GLU A 76 13.79 3.40 5.25
C GLU A 76 14.82 2.67 6.12
N LYS A 77 14.91 1.34 5.99
CA LYS A 77 15.88 0.47 6.69
C LYS A 77 17.11 0.16 5.85
N GLY A 78 17.22 0.72 4.64
CA GLY A 78 18.34 0.50 3.73
C GLY A 78 18.38 -0.90 3.11
N HIS A 79 17.21 -1.54 2.90
CA HIS A 79 17.13 -2.87 2.29
C HIS A 79 16.94 -2.83 0.77
N PHE A 80 15.72 -2.60 0.31
CA PHE A 80 15.31 -2.51 -1.09
C PHE A 80 14.26 -1.41 -1.24
N ASP A 81 13.98 -0.98 -2.47
CA ASP A 81 12.89 -0.05 -2.75
C ASP A 81 11.91 -0.56 -3.81
N MET A 82 11.04 0.32 -4.29
CA MET A 82 9.99 -0.06 -5.24
C MET A 82 10.53 -0.36 -6.64
N GLU A 83 11.75 0.08 -7.00
CA GLU A 83 12.36 -0.26 -8.29
C GLU A 83 12.89 -1.71 -8.30
N ASP A 84 13.14 -2.29 -7.13
CA ASP A 84 13.58 -3.68 -6.97
C ASP A 84 12.42 -4.72 -7.07
N VAL A 85 11.15 -4.27 -7.08
CA VAL A 85 9.92 -5.08 -7.03
C VAL A 85 9.16 -5.04 -8.36
#